data_AF-A0AAD9Z4K0-F1
#
_entry.id   AF-A0AAD9Z4K0-F1
#
_cell.length_a   1.000
_cell.length_b   1.000
_cell.length_c   1.000
_cell.angle_alpha   90.00
_cell.angle_beta   90.00
_cell.angle_gamma   90.00
#
_symmetry.space_group_name_H-M   'P 1'
#
loop_
_entity.id
_entity.type
_entity.pdbx_description
1 polymer ?
#
loop_
_entity_poly.entity_id
_entity_poly.type
_entity_poly.pdbx_seq_one_letter_code
_entity_poly.pdbx_strand_id
1 'polypeptide(L)'
;MDMWKLTVDPTKASDTPEDFTLEFTKGIPTQMEYSEGGKKKVVTKAVELFLAANTIAKRNGVGRIDIVENRFIGIKSRGCYETPGLTCLRAAHVDLEGLTLDREPEREFLTASIIASQGHVNGTVRCRK
;
A
#
# COMPACT_ATOMS: atom_id res chain seq x y z
N MET A 1 2.27 12.42 -25.96
CA MET A 1 3.14 11.91 -24.87
C MET A 1 2.25 11.24 -23.85
N ASP A 2 2.50 9.97 -23.51
CA ASP A 2 1.72 9.27 -22.49
C ASP A 2 2.03 9.82 -21.09
N MET A 3 1.00 10.12 -20.30
CA MET A 3 1.08 10.78 -18.99
C MET A 3 1.53 9.82 -17.89
N TRP A 4 1.12 8.55 -17.97
CA TRP A 4 1.42 7.52 -16.99
C TRP A 4 2.61 6.68 -17.46
N LYS A 5 3.62 6.49 -16.61
CA LYS A 5 4.88 5.84 -16.99
C LYS A 5 5.20 4.59 -16.18
N LEU A 6 4.67 4.49 -14.96
CA LEU A 6 5.02 3.40 -14.05
C LEU A 6 4.01 2.26 -14.06
N THR A 7 2.72 2.57 -14.15
CA THR A 7 1.62 1.62 -14.03
C THR A 7 1.03 1.29 -15.40
N VAL A 8 0.61 0.04 -15.59
CA VAL A 8 -0.16 -0.37 -16.77
C VAL A 8 -1.50 0.36 -16.77
N ASP A 9 -2.03 0.69 -17.94
CA ASP A 9 -3.39 1.21 -18.05
C ASP A 9 -4.38 0.18 -17.47
N PRO A 10 -5.26 0.54 -16.52
CA PRO A 10 -6.23 -0.41 -15.96
C PRO A 10 -7.06 -1.14 -17.02
N THR A 11 -7.32 -0.51 -18.18
CA THR A 11 -8.04 -1.13 -19.31
C THR A 11 -7.23 -2.17 -20.08
N LYS A 12 -5.92 -2.25 -19.82
CA LYS A 12 -4.96 -3.18 -20.42
C LYS A 12 -4.32 -4.12 -19.38
N ALA A 13 -4.70 -3.99 -18.11
CA ALA A 13 -4.26 -4.89 -17.06
C ALA A 13 -4.88 -6.29 -17.27
N SER A 14 -4.30 -7.30 -16.63
CA SER A 14 -4.85 -8.67 -16.66
C SER A 14 -6.20 -8.72 -15.96
N ASP A 15 -7.21 -9.36 -16.58
CA ASP A 15 -8.50 -9.65 -15.93
C ASP A 15 -8.42 -10.78 -14.89
N THR A 16 -7.28 -11.49 -14.83
CA THR A 16 -7.03 -12.50 -13.80
C THR A 16 -6.44 -11.83 -12.56
N PRO A 17 -7.11 -11.94 -11.40
CA PRO A 17 -6.63 -11.31 -10.19
C PRO A 17 -5.40 -12.02 -9.61
N GLU A 18 -4.55 -11.24 -8.95
CA GLU A 18 -3.38 -11.68 -8.22
C GLU A 18 -3.59 -11.54 -6.72
N ASP A 19 -3.47 -12.68 -6.03
CA ASP A 19 -3.56 -12.74 -4.58
C ASP A 19 -2.16 -12.62 -3.96
N PHE A 20 -2.06 -11.82 -2.89
CA PHE A 20 -0.89 -11.74 -2.04
C PHE A 20 -1.30 -11.55 -0.58
N THR A 21 -0.42 -11.97 0.32
CA THR A 21 -0.63 -11.91 1.76
C THR A 21 0.44 -11.03 2.38
N LEU A 22 0.05 -10.15 3.30
CA LEU A 22 0.95 -9.30 4.06
C LEU A 22 0.84 -9.66 5.54
N GLU A 23 1.98 -9.80 6.20
CA GLU A 23 2.06 -9.90 7.65
C GLU A 23 2.59 -8.59 8.22
N PHE A 24 1.97 -8.14 9.31
CA PHE A 24 2.30 -6.93 10.02
C PHE A 24 2.72 -7.24 11.45
N THR A 25 3.76 -6.53 11.89
CA THR A 25 4.15 -6.47 13.30
C THR A 25 4.29 -5.01 13.69
N LYS A 26 3.53 -4.58 14.70
CA LYS A 26 3.49 -3.20 15.19
C LYS A 26 3.24 -2.16 14.09
N GLY A 27 2.29 -2.44 13.20
CA GLY A 27 1.95 -1.60 12.04
C GLY A 27 2.96 -1.65 10.89
N ILE A 28 4.06 -2.40 11.02
CA ILE A 28 5.09 -2.48 9.96
C ILE A 28 4.91 -3.80 9.20
N PRO A 29 4.86 -3.80 7.85
CA PRO A 29 4.85 -5.03 7.08
C PRO A 29 6.21 -5.74 7.20
N THR A 30 6.19 -6.97 7.71
CA THR A 30 7.38 -7.78 8.00
C THR A 30 7.57 -8.94 7.02
N GLN A 31 6.49 -9.42 6.41
CA GLN A 31 6.51 -10.49 5.43
C GLN A 31 5.45 -10.28 4.36
N MET A 32 5.78 -10.69 3.13
CA MET A 32 4.83 -10.77 2.03
C MET A 32 4.95 -12.12 1.33
N GLU A 33 3.81 -12.75 1.09
CA GLU A 33 3.70 -13.97 0.28
C GLU A 33 2.90 -13.69 -0.99
N TYR A 34 3.38 -14.17 -2.13
CA TYR A 34 2.68 -14.01 -3.42
C TYR A 34 3.05 -15.15 -4.38
N SER A 35 2.32 -15.27 -5.48
CA SER A 35 2.64 -16.21 -6.56
C SER A 35 3.17 -15.45 -7.77
N GLU A 36 4.26 -15.92 -8.37
CA GLU A 36 4.75 -15.39 -9.64
C GLU A 36 5.22 -16.53 -10.54
N GLY A 37 4.67 -16.61 -11.75
CA GLY A 37 4.95 -17.70 -12.68
C GLY A 37 4.59 -19.08 -12.12
N GLY A 38 3.52 -19.15 -11.31
CA GLY A 38 3.07 -20.39 -10.65
C GLY A 38 3.90 -20.82 -9.44
N LYS A 39 4.92 -20.05 -9.03
CA LYS A 39 5.76 -20.34 -7.87
C LYS A 39 5.44 -19.42 -6.72
N LYS A 40 5.22 -19.99 -5.52
CA LYS A 40 5.08 -19.23 -4.28
C LYS A 40 6.42 -18.57 -3.93
N LYS A 41 6.39 -17.28 -3.63
CA LYS A 41 7.51 -16.48 -3.15
C LYS A 41 7.16 -15.90 -1.77
N VAL A 42 8.16 -15.82 -0.92
CA VAL A 42 8.08 -15.20 0.41
C VAL A 42 9.25 -14.24 0.54
N VAL A 43 8.96 -12.99 0.92
CA VAL A 43 9.96 -11.95 1.14
C VAL A 43 9.76 -11.33 2.51
N THR A 44 10.86 -11.12 3.23
CA THR A 44 10.85 -10.58 4.61
C THR A 44 11.69 -9.30 4.75
N LYS A 45 12.57 -9.00 3.79
CA LYS A 45 13.33 -7.75 3.80
C LYS A 45 12.44 -6.60 3.30
N ALA A 46 12.43 -5.50 4.04
CA ALA A 46 11.55 -4.36 3.77
C ALA A 46 11.62 -3.83 2.32
N VAL A 47 12.83 -3.70 1.76
CA VAL A 47 13.01 -3.23 0.37
C VAL A 47 12.48 -4.23 -0.64
N GLU A 48 12.77 -5.52 -0.46
CA GLU A 48 12.29 -6.59 -1.36
C GLU A 48 10.77 -6.70 -1.31
N LEU A 49 10.18 -6.57 -0.12
CA LEU A 49 8.73 -6.52 0.10
C LEU A 49 8.09 -5.34 -0.64
N PHE A 50 8.64 -4.13 -0.46
CA PHE A 50 8.11 -2.94 -1.12
C PHE A 50 8.24 -3.02 -2.65
N LEU A 51 9.34 -3.58 -3.16
CA LEU A 51 9.55 -3.80 -4.59
C LEU A 51 8.60 -4.87 -5.15
N ALA A 52 8.34 -5.95 -4.41
CA ALA A 52 7.36 -6.96 -4.79
C ALA A 52 5.94 -6.37 -4.86
N ALA A 53 5.50 -5.65 -3.82
CA ALA A 53 4.21 -4.97 -3.80
C ALA A 53 4.07 -3.97 -4.96
N ASN A 54 5.12 -3.19 -5.25
CA ASN A 54 5.15 -2.30 -6.41
C ASN A 54 5.01 -3.05 -7.73
N THR A 55 5.67 -4.20 -7.89
CA THR A 55 5.67 -4.95 -9.14
C THR A 55 4.28 -5.50 -9.45
N ILE A 56 3.63 -6.12 -8.47
CA ILE A 56 2.26 -6.62 -8.58
C ILE A 56 1.28 -5.48 -8.85
N ALA A 57 1.34 -4.40 -8.08
CA ALA A 57 0.44 -3.26 -8.26
C ALA A 57 0.62 -2.54 -9.60
N LYS A 58 1.85 -2.40 -10.10
CA LYS A 58 2.14 -1.77 -11.40
C LYS A 58 1.50 -2.52 -12.57
N ARG A 59 1.65 -3.85 -12.61
CA ARG A 59 1.11 -4.68 -13.70
C ARG A 59 -0.43 -4.80 -13.67
N ASN A 60 -1.02 -4.56 -12.50
CA ASN A 60 -2.48 -4.50 -12.31
C ASN A 60 -3.05 -3.06 -12.35
N GLY A 61 -2.27 -2.06 -12.78
CA GLY A 61 -2.75 -0.68 -12.97
C GLY A 61 -3.16 0.07 -11.71
N VAL A 62 -2.69 -0.36 -10.53
CA VAL A 62 -3.07 0.23 -9.24
C VAL A 62 -2.22 1.46 -8.91
N GLY A 63 -2.84 2.47 -8.28
CA GLY A 63 -2.13 3.57 -7.63
C GLY A 63 -1.97 4.86 -8.43
N ARG A 64 -2.80 5.07 -9.46
CA ARG A 64 -2.92 6.36 -10.16
C ARG A 64 -3.85 7.31 -9.40
N ILE A 65 -3.48 8.59 -9.33
CA ILE A 65 -4.36 9.64 -8.83
C ILE A 65 -4.10 10.96 -9.59
N ASP A 66 -5.15 11.69 -9.92
CA ASP A 66 -5.12 13.04 -10.51
C ASP A 66 -5.88 13.97 -9.56
N ILE A 67 -5.18 14.91 -8.95
CA ILE A 67 -5.72 15.77 -7.89
C ILE A 67 -5.29 17.21 -8.04
N VAL A 68 -6.06 18.11 -7.42
CA VAL A 68 -5.64 19.47 -7.12
C VAL A 68 -5.34 19.57 -5.63
N GLU A 69 -4.12 19.96 -5.29
CA GLU A 69 -3.64 20.09 -3.92
C GLU A 69 -3.22 21.52 -3.60
N ASN A 70 -3.29 21.89 -2.31
CA ASN A 70 -2.75 23.16 -1.82
C ASN A 70 -1.26 22.99 -1.52
N ARG A 71 -0.43 23.89 -2.05
CA ARG A 71 1.00 23.97 -1.73
C ARG A 71 1.21 24.79 -0.45
N PHE A 72 2.33 24.53 0.21
CA PHE A 72 2.73 25.25 1.43
C PHE A 72 2.77 26.77 1.27
N ILE A 73 3.19 27.27 0.10
CA ILE A 73 3.25 28.71 -0.22
C ILE A 73 1.89 29.34 -0.58
N GLY A 74 0.77 28.63 -0.37
CA GLY A 74 -0.58 29.17 -0.52
C GLY A 74 -1.18 29.11 -1.93
N ILE A 75 -0.55 28.39 -2.87
CA ILE A 75 -1.08 28.23 -4.24
C ILE A 75 -1.68 26.83 -4.46
N LYS A 76 -2.57 26.69 -5.44
CA LYS A 76 -3.09 25.38 -5.88
C LYS A 76 -2.24 24.80 -6.99
N SER A 77 -2.10 23.48 -7.02
CA SER A 77 -1.37 22.73 -8.05
C SER A 77 -2.17 21.51 -8.45
N ARG A 78 -2.36 21.29 -9.76
CA ARG A 78 -2.83 20.00 -10.27
C ARG A 78 -1.64 19.06 -10.43
N GLY A 79 -1.76 17.82 -9.97
CA GLY A 79 -0.72 16.81 -10.06
C GLY A 79 -1.29 15.43 -10.36
N CYS A 80 -0.57 14.70 -11.21
CA CYS A 80 -0.84 13.29 -11.51
C CYS A 80 0.27 12.45 -10.86
N TYR A 81 -0.10 11.52 -9.98
CA TYR A 81 0.86 10.71 -9.21
C TYR A 81 0.62 9.21 -9.41
N GLU A 82 1.71 8.43 -9.36
CA GLU A 82 1.69 6.97 -9.43
C GLU A 82 2.38 6.38 -8.20
N THR A 83 1.61 5.74 -7.31
CA THR A 83 2.09 5.16 -6.04
C THR A 83 1.70 3.69 -5.85
N PRO A 84 2.05 2.79 -6.78
CA PRO A 84 1.45 1.45 -6.90
C PRO A 84 1.54 0.60 -5.62
N GLY A 85 2.76 0.28 -5.17
CA GLY A 85 2.96 -0.58 -4.00
C GLY A 85 2.44 0.04 -2.71
N LEU A 86 2.64 1.35 -2.55
CA LEU A 86 2.17 2.07 -1.37
C LEU A 86 0.64 2.10 -1.28
N THR A 87 -0.07 2.23 -2.41
CA THR A 87 -1.54 2.15 -2.43
C THR A 87 -2.04 0.82 -1.89
N CYS A 88 -1.40 -0.30 -2.25
CA CYS A 88 -1.74 -1.62 -1.71
C CYS A 88 -1.39 -1.76 -0.23
N LEU A 89 -0.15 -1.42 0.17
CA LEU A 89 0.31 -1.56 1.55
C LEU A 89 -0.51 -0.70 2.51
N ARG A 90 -0.87 0.52 2.09
CA ARG A 90 -1.69 1.42 2.91
C ARG A 90 -3.11 0.87 3.09
N ALA A 91 -3.72 0.33 2.04
CA ALA A 91 -5.05 -0.26 2.14
C ALA A 91 -5.06 -1.45 3.10
N ALA A 92 -4.06 -2.33 3.01
CA ALA A 92 -3.92 -3.47 3.92
C ALA A 92 -3.67 -3.03 5.38
N HIS A 93 -2.82 -2.02 5.58
CA HIS A 93 -2.57 -1.46 6.92
C HIS A 93 -3.86 -0.90 7.55
N VAL A 94 -4.63 -0.12 6.79
CA VAL A 94 -5.89 0.48 7.27
C VAL A 94 -6.94 -0.59 7.57
N ASP A 95 -7.00 -1.65 6.76
CA ASP A 95 -7.87 -2.81 7.01
C ASP A 95 -7.53 -3.49 8.34
N LEU A 96 -6.23 -3.73 8.60
CA LEU A 96 -5.77 -4.30 9.86
C LEU A 96 -6.04 -3.37 11.04
N GLU A 97 -5.77 -2.06 10.91
CA GLU A 97 -6.08 -1.07 11.93
C GLU A 97 -7.57 -1.08 12.30
N GLY A 98 -8.47 -1.25 11.33
CA GLY A 98 -9.91 -1.34 11.58
C GLY A 98 -10.33 -2.53 12.45
N LEU A 99 -9.49 -3.56 12.54
CA LEU A 99 -9.71 -4.73 13.39
C LEU A 99 -8.99 -4.65 14.74
N THR A 100 -7.87 -3.93 14.81
CA THR A 100 -6.98 -3.94 15.98
C THR A 100 -7.03 -2.66 16.83
N LEU A 101 -7.51 -1.53 16.27
CA LEU A 101 -7.61 -0.28 17.01
C LEU A 101 -9.00 -0.10 17.62
N ASP A 102 -9.01 0.40 18.85
CA ASP A 102 -10.25 0.83 19.51
C ASP A 102 -10.90 2.01 18.76
N ARG A 103 -12.22 2.14 18.91
CA ARG A 103 -13.03 3.13 18.17
C ARG A 103 -12.64 4.59 18.44
N GLU A 104 -12.04 4.87 19.59
CA GLU A 104 -11.46 6.16 19.93
C GLU A 104 -9.94 6.03 20.13
N PRO A 105 -9.14 6.00 19.06
CA PRO A 105 -7.70 6.12 19.22
C PRO A 105 -7.39 7.55 19.66
N GLU A 106 -6.62 7.71 20.74
CA GLU A 106 -6.07 9.00 21.14
C GLU A 106 -5.21 9.56 20.00
N ARG A 107 -5.79 10.43 19.18
CA ARG A 107 -5.07 11.15 18.11
C ARG A 107 -4.34 12.33 18.71
N GLU A 108 -3.35 12.05 19.56
CA GLU A 108 -2.48 13.10 20.06
C GLU A 108 -1.31 13.31 19.09
N PHE A 109 -1.10 14.55 18.68
CA PHE A 109 -0.10 14.92 17.69
C PHE A 109 1.32 14.78 18.26
N LEU A 110 1.97 13.63 18.05
CA LEU A 110 3.43 13.45 18.02
C LEU A 110 3.75 12.02 17.55
N THR A 111 4.86 11.81 16.86
CA THR A 111 5.34 10.50 16.37
C THR A 111 5.28 9.40 17.44
N ALA A 112 5.44 9.76 18.71
CA ALA A 112 5.31 8.86 19.85
C ALA A 112 3.91 8.25 20.00
N SER A 113 2.84 9.04 19.80
CA SER A 113 1.45 8.55 19.85
C SER A 113 1.14 7.59 18.71
N ILE A 114 1.64 7.89 17.49
CA ILE A 114 1.52 6.97 16.34
C ILE A 114 2.20 5.63 16.66
N ILE A 115 3.46 5.66 17.12
CA ILE A 115 4.19 4.41 17.44
C ILE A 115 3.46 3.64 18.55
N ALA A 116 2.93 4.32 19.56
CA ALA A 116 2.17 3.70 20.65
C ALA A 116 0.89 3.03 20.13
N SER A 117 0.11 3.72 19.28
CA SER A 117 -1.13 3.17 18.71
C SER A 117 -0.87 1.95 17.84
N GLN A 118 0.25 1.92 17.11
CA GLN A 118 0.61 0.81 16.24
C GLN A 118 1.09 -0.44 17.01
N GLY A 119 1.36 -0.36 18.32
CA GLY A 119 1.89 -1.47 19.11
C GLY A 119 1.07 -2.77 19.05
N HIS A 120 -0.24 -2.64 18.85
CA HIS A 120 -1.19 -3.77 18.78
C HIS A 120 -1.61 -4.14 17.36
N VAL A 121 -1.17 -3.39 16.35
CA VAL A 121 -1.49 -3.62 14.93
C VAL A 121 -0.61 -4.76 14.40
N ASN A 122 -0.99 -5.98 14.74
CA ASN A 122 -0.29 -7.21 14.38
C ASN A 122 -1.29 -8.16 13.72
N GLY A 123 -0.86 -8.84 12.66
CA GLY A 123 -1.72 -9.80 11.99
C GLY A 123 -1.42 -9.94 10.52
N THR A 124 -2.34 -10.60 9.82
CA THR A 124 -2.16 -10.96 8.42
C THR A 124 -3.35 -10.47 7.61
N VAL A 125 -3.07 -9.79 6.50
CA VAL A 125 -4.08 -9.29 5.57
C VAL A 125 -3.91 -9.95 4.22
N ARG A 126 -4.99 -10.55 3.71
CA ARG A 126 -5.01 -11.18 2.39
C ARG A 126 -5.59 -10.19 1.39
N CYS A 127 -4.82 -9.87 0.37
CA CYS A 127 -5.16 -8.90 -0.66
C CYS A 127 -5.40 -9.59 -2.00
N ARG A 128 -6.32 -9.02 -2.78
CA ARG A 128 -6.62 -9.43 -4.16
C ARG A 128 -6.63 -8.18 -5.05
N LYS A 129 -5.93 -8.21 -6.19
CA LYS A 129 -5.91 -7.13 -7.19
C LYS A 129 -6.09 -7.65 -8.59
#